data_AF-A0A963MZP3-F1
#
_entry.id   AF-A0A963MZP3-F1
#
_cell.length_a   1.000
_cell.length_b   1.000
_cell.length_c   1.000
_cell.angle_alpha   90.00
_cell.angle_beta   90.00
_cell.angle_gamma   90.00
#
_symmetry.space_group_name_H-M   'P 1'
#
loop_
_entity.id
_entity.type
_entity.pdbx_description
1 polymer ?
#
loop_
_entity_poly.entity_id
_entity_poly.type
_entity_poly.pdbx_seq_one_letter_code
_entity_poly.pdbx_strand_id
1 'polypeptide(L)'
;GLCLLFRGTNSLFLLDEPETHFNPDWRANFISRLRESLIDPDGVSQEMLITTHSPFLISDSTPDKVLLFDRDPGDGKVQITHPDYNTLGASINKITMSTFDKRETIGGRAQAVLESFRTRFEQGDVSDELIDDIHRELGDSVEKILLVKAILNQRDQGDGEAQG
;
A
#
# COMPACT_ATOMS: atom_id res chain seq x y z
N GLY A 1 -14.47 -23.44 -5.22
CA GLY A 1 -15.79 -23.96 -4.83
C GLY A 1 -16.89 -23.24 -5.59
N LEU A 2 -17.29 -22.06 -5.12
CA LEU A 2 -18.37 -21.25 -5.70
C LEU A 2 -18.22 -21.03 -7.21
N CYS A 3 -17.08 -20.49 -7.66
CA CYS A 3 -16.83 -20.18 -9.07
C CYS A 3 -16.94 -21.40 -9.99
N LEU A 4 -16.51 -22.58 -9.50
CA LEU A 4 -16.58 -23.83 -10.26
C LEU A 4 -18.01 -24.36 -10.39
N LEU A 5 -18.85 -24.16 -9.36
CA LEU A 5 -20.26 -24.58 -9.40
C LEU A 5 -21.05 -23.82 -10.47
N PHE A 6 -20.73 -22.54 -10.67
CA PHE A 6 -21.44 -21.65 -11.59
C PHE A 6 -20.69 -21.43 -12.93
N ARG A 7 -19.63 -22.21 -13.19
CA ARG A 7 -18.76 -22.06 -14.37
C ARG A 7 -19.52 -22.14 -15.71
N GLY A 8 -20.59 -22.93 -15.78
CA GLY A 8 -21.42 -23.11 -16.98
C GLY A 8 -22.67 -22.24 -17.04
N THR A 9 -22.75 -21.16 -16.26
CA THR A 9 -23.97 -20.34 -16.16
C THR A 9 -23.67 -18.85 -16.24
N ASN A 10 -24.58 -18.09 -16.84
CA ASN A 10 -24.54 -16.62 -16.80
C ASN A 10 -24.67 -16.16 -15.34
N SER A 11 -23.64 -15.50 -14.81
CA SER A 11 -23.54 -15.22 -13.38
C SER A 11 -22.91 -13.85 -13.12
N LEU A 12 -23.47 -13.12 -12.16
CA LEU A 12 -22.85 -11.97 -11.54
C LEU A 12 -22.43 -12.36 -10.12
N PHE A 13 -21.13 -12.32 -9.85
CA PHE A 13 -20.57 -12.58 -8.54
C PHE A 13 -20.37 -11.26 -7.79
N LEU A 14 -20.97 -11.15 -6.60
CA LEU A 14 -20.76 -10.04 -5.67
C LEU A 14 -20.03 -10.60 -4.45
N LEU A 15 -18.78 -10.20 -4.26
CA LEU A 15 -17.91 -10.72 -3.19
C LEU A 15 -17.49 -9.59 -2.28
N ASP A 16 -17.82 -9.70 -1.00
CA ASP A 16 -17.39 -8.75 0.02
C ASP A 16 -16.18 -9.27 0.78
N GLU A 17 -15.03 -8.61 0.57
CA GLU A 17 -13.73 -8.92 1.17
C GLU A 17 -13.41 -10.43 1.22
N PRO A 18 -13.52 -11.16 0.08
CA PRO A 18 -13.41 -12.61 0.03
C PRO A 18 -12.06 -13.17 0.51
N GLU A 19 -11.02 -12.33 0.55
CA GLU A 19 -9.66 -12.65 0.97
C GLU A 19 -9.31 -12.24 2.42
N THR A 20 -10.28 -11.78 3.23
CA THR A 20 -10.03 -11.27 4.60
C THR A 20 -9.24 -12.25 5.47
N HIS A 21 -9.53 -13.54 5.38
CA HIS A 21 -8.91 -14.59 6.19
C HIS A 21 -7.76 -15.33 5.48
N PHE A 22 -7.31 -14.81 4.33
CA PHE A 22 -6.26 -15.45 3.56
C PHE A 22 -4.88 -15.01 4.06
N ASN A 23 -3.93 -15.93 4.04
CA ASN A 23 -2.53 -15.60 4.24
C ASN A 23 -2.02 -14.71 3.07
N PRO A 24 -0.88 -14.01 3.25
CA PRO A 24 -0.36 -13.10 2.23
C PRO A 24 -0.19 -13.75 0.84
N ASP A 25 0.31 -14.99 0.78
CA ASP A 25 0.51 -15.69 -0.48
C ASP A 25 -0.80 -15.94 -1.22
N TRP A 26 -1.86 -16.31 -0.49
CA TRP A 26 -3.18 -16.54 -1.08
C TRP A 26 -3.87 -15.25 -1.50
N ARG A 27 -3.65 -14.15 -0.77
CA ARG A 27 -4.11 -12.82 -1.16
C ARG A 27 -3.47 -12.36 -2.48
N ALA A 28 -2.16 -12.53 -2.61
CA ALA A 28 -1.43 -12.19 -3.81
C ALA A 28 -1.85 -13.02 -5.03
N ASN A 29 -2.24 -14.28 -4.82
CA ASN A 29 -2.69 -15.16 -5.89
C ASN A 29 -4.21 -15.10 -6.15
N PHE A 30 -4.98 -14.28 -5.41
CA PHE A 30 -6.44 -14.38 -5.40
C PHE A 30 -7.07 -14.17 -6.77
N ILE A 31 -6.75 -13.06 -7.44
CA ILE A 31 -7.28 -12.72 -8.77
C ILE A 31 -6.81 -13.72 -9.81
N SER A 32 -5.53 -14.08 -9.80
CA SER A 32 -4.97 -15.13 -10.66
C SER A 32 -5.74 -16.46 -10.55
N ARG A 33 -5.99 -16.96 -9.32
CA ARG A 33 -6.76 -18.20 -9.07
C ARG A 33 -8.22 -18.08 -9.49
N LEU A 34 -8.81 -16.90 -9.31
CA LEU A 34 -10.16 -16.60 -9.77
C LEU A 34 -10.28 -16.70 -11.28
N ARG A 35 -9.34 -16.07 -12.00
CA ARG A 35 -9.27 -16.13 -13.45
C ARG A 35 -9.09 -17.56 -13.92
N GLU A 36 -8.15 -18.32 -13.35
CA GLU A 36 -7.95 -19.74 -13.65
C GLU A 36 -9.24 -20.57 -13.50
N SER A 37 -10.05 -20.28 -12.48
CA SER A 37 -11.30 -20.99 -12.20
C SER A 37 -12.44 -20.64 -13.18
N LEU A 38 -12.32 -19.52 -13.88
CA LEU A 38 -13.33 -18.95 -14.78
C LEU A 38 -12.88 -18.97 -16.26
N ILE A 39 -11.70 -19.50 -16.57
CA ILE A 39 -11.24 -19.71 -17.96
C ILE A 39 -12.17 -20.72 -18.65
N ASP A 40 -12.43 -20.51 -19.94
CA ASP A 40 -13.15 -21.42 -20.84
C ASP A 40 -14.62 -21.72 -20.49
N PRO A 41 -15.50 -20.70 -20.47
CA PRO A 41 -16.93 -20.95 -20.39
C PRO A 41 -17.58 -20.57 -21.74
N ASP A 42 -17.39 -21.42 -22.74
CA ASP A 42 -17.97 -21.24 -24.08
C ASP A 42 -19.48 -20.91 -23.97
N GLY A 43 -19.86 -19.74 -24.48
CA GLY A 43 -21.26 -19.31 -24.56
C GLY A 43 -21.90 -18.78 -23.26
N VAL A 44 -21.15 -18.52 -22.20
CA VAL A 44 -21.69 -17.87 -20.98
C VAL A 44 -20.92 -16.62 -20.56
N SER A 45 -21.66 -15.68 -19.98
CA SER A 45 -21.16 -14.39 -19.49
C SER A 45 -21.03 -14.41 -17.98
N GLN A 46 -19.82 -14.16 -17.48
CA GLN A 46 -19.53 -14.12 -16.05
C GLN A 46 -18.89 -12.80 -15.69
N GLU A 47 -19.50 -12.08 -14.76
CA GLU A 47 -19.01 -10.80 -14.24
C GLU A 47 -18.76 -10.90 -12.73
N MET A 48 -17.81 -10.13 -12.23
CA MET A 48 -17.43 -10.14 -10.82
C MET A 48 -17.20 -8.74 -10.30
N LEU A 49 -17.84 -8.42 -9.17
CA LEU A 49 -17.62 -7.23 -8.37
C LEU A 49 -17.08 -7.65 -7.01
N ILE A 50 -15.93 -7.11 -6.63
CA ILE A 50 -15.22 -7.43 -5.39
C ILE A 50 -15.01 -6.13 -4.62
N THR A 51 -15.42 -6.08 -3.37
CA THR A 51 -14.99 -5.05 -2.41
C THR A 51 -13.77 -5.57 -1.66
N THR A 52 -12.76 -4.72 -1.53
CA THR A 52 -11.47 -5.10 -0.94
C THR A 52 -10.76 -3.90 -0.33
N HIS A 53 -10.17 -4.10 0.85
CA HIS A 53 -9.16 -3.23 1.46
C HIS A 53 -7.74 -3.78 1.25
N SER A 54 -7.59 -4.85 0.46
CA SER A 54 -6.31 -5.51 0.21
C SER A 54 -5.55 -4.85 -0.94
N PRO A 55 -4.38 -4.25 -0.67
CA PRO A 55 -3.52 -3.71 -1.72
C PRO A 55 -3.02 -4.81 -2.68
N PHE A 56 -3.04 -6.08 -2.29
CA PHE A 56 -2.66 -7.20 -3.17
C PHE A 56 -3.65 -7.37 -4.35
N LEU A 57 -4.95 -7.25 -4.10
CA LEU A 57 -5.96 -7.38 -5.16
C LEU A 57 -5.90 -6.21 -6.13
N ILE A 58 -5.66 -5.00 -5.61
CA ILE A 58 -5.44 -3.80 -6.43
C ILE A 58 -4.17 -3.96 -7.27
N SER A 59 -3.10 -4.52 -6.70
CA SER A 59 -1.84 -4.76 -7.40
C SER A 59 -1.96 -5.78 -8.56
N ASP A 60 -2.90 -6.72 -8.47
CA ASP A 60 -3.16 -7.72 -9.54
C ASP A 60 -4.26 -7.27 -10.52
N SER A 61 -4.68 -6.00 -10.47
CA SER A 61 -5.75 -5.42 -11.29
C SER A 61 -5.26 -4.22 -12.12
N THR A 62 -5.80 -4.02 -13.31
CA THR A 62 -5.55 -2.82 -14.12
C THR A 62 -6.40 -1.63 -13.64
N PRO A 63 -5.99 -0.37 -13.86
CA PRO A 63 -6.69 0.80 -13.31
C PRO A 63 -8.16 0.91 -13.74
N ASP A 64 -8.48 0.49 -14.96
CA ASP A 64 -9.84 0.49 -15.49
C ASP A 64 -10.78 -0.51 -14.78
N LYS A 65 -10.21 -1.46 -14.02
CA LYS A 65 -10.94 -2.45 -13.21
C LYS A 65 -11.00 -2.10 -11.73
N VAL A 66 -10.39 -0.99 -11.32
CA VAL A 66 -10.38 -0.54 -9.94
C VAL A 66 -11.26 0.70 -9.81
N LEU A 67 -12.21 0.64 -8.87
CA LEU A 67 -13.08 1.76 -8.52
C LEU A 67 -12.77 2.18 -7.09
N LEU A 68 -12.38 3.44 -6.92
CA LEU A 68 -12.09 4.05 -5.62
C LEU A 68 -13.34 4.76 -5.13
N PHE A 69 -13.71 4.50 -3.88
CA PHE A 69 -14.83 5.13 -3.22
C PHE A 69 -14.29 6.09 -2.16
N ASP A 70 -14.50 7.38 -2.38
CA ASP A 70 -14.15 8.44 -1.43
C ASP A 70 -15.42 9.11 -0.93
N ARG A 71 -15.49 9.41 0.36
CA ARG A 71 -16.61 10.11 0.97
C ARG A 71 -16.16 11.50 1.37
N ASP A 72 -16.74 12.51 0.74
CA ASP A 72 -16.50 13.90 1.08
C ASP A 72 -16.87 14.15 2.56
N PRO A 73 -15.93 14.61 3.40
CA PRO A 73 -16.17 14.79 4.83
C PRO A 73 -17.07 16.00 5.15
N GLY A 74 -17.25 16.93 4.21
CA GLY A 74 -18.07 18.12 4.37
C GLY A 74 -19.55 17.86 4.09
N ASP A 75 -19.88 17.27 2.94
CA ASP A 75 -21.28 17.03 2.52
C ASP A 75 -21.73 15.56 2.58
N GLY A 76 -20.79 14.65 2.85
CA GLY A 76 -21.05 13.22 2.99
C GLY A 76 -21.30 12.49 1.67
N LYS A 77 -21.17 13.14 0.52
CA LYS A 77 -21.36 12.51 -0.80
C LYS A 77 -20.21 11.55 -1.10
N VAL A 78 -20.56 10.44 -1.74
CA VAL A 78 -19.59 9.45 -2.22
C VAL A 78 -19.22 9.80 -3.66
N GLN A 79 -17.93 9.95 -3.91
CA GLN A 79 -17.35 10.07 -5.24
C GLN A 79 -16.72 8.74 -5.64
N ILE A 80 -16.90 8.37 -6.90
CA ILE A 80 -16.31 7.16 -7.48
C ILE A 80 -15.32 7.59 -8.55
N THR A 81 -14.07 7.17 -8.42
CA THR A 81 -12.99 7.50 -9.36
C THR A 81 -12.19 6.25 -9.71
N HIS A 82 -11.38 6.35 -10.76
CA HIS A 82 -10.33 5.36 -11.03
C HIS A 82 -9.00 5.86 -10.46
N PRO A 83 -8.09 4.95 -10.06
CA PRO A 83 -6.72 5.33 -9.71
C PRO A 83 -6.04 6.08 -10.87
N ASP A 84 -5.30 7.14 -10.54
CA ASP A 84 -4.56 7.97 -11.51
C ASP A 84 -3.17 7.40 -11.86
N TYR A 85 -2.86 6.20 -11.35
CA TYR A 85 -1.61 5.50 -11.56
C TYR A 85 -1.86 4.07 -12.07
N ASN A 86 -0.85 3.47 -12.70
CA ASN A 86 -0.93 2.06 -13.09
C ASN A 86 -0.90 1.17 -11.84
N THR A 87 -2.02 0.50 -11.55
CA THR A 87 -2.21 -0.38 -10.39
C THR A 87 -1.57 -1.74 -10.60
N LEU A 88 -1.54 -2.26 -11.83
CA LEU A 88 -1.02 -3.59 -12.12
C LEU A 88 0.48 -3.65 -11.84
N GLY A 89 0.89 -4.48 -10.89
CA GLY A 89 2.27 -4.61 -10.41
C GLY A 89 2.74 -3.45 -9.53
N ALA A 90 1.85 -2.53 -9.12
CA ALA A 90 2.23 -1.45 -8.20
C ALA A 90 2.60 -2.00 -6.83
N SER A 91 3.60 -1.40 -6.19
CA SER A 91 4.02 -1.81 -4.85
C SER A 91 2.91 -1.57 -3.83
N ILE A 92 2.86 -2.42 -2.80
CA ILE A 92 1.90 -2.30 -1.71
C ILE A 92 1.98 -0.93 -1.04
N ASN A 93 3.18 -0.39 -0.85
CA ASN A 93 3.39 0.94 -0.29
C ASN A 93 2.78 2.03 -1.20
N LYS A 94 3.02 1.96 -2.51
CA LYS A 94 2.45 2.94 -3.45
C LYS A 94 0.93 2.90 -3.45
N ILE A 95 0.34 1.71 -3.47
CA ILE A 95 -1.12 1.54 -3.40
C ILE A 95 -1.65 2.07 -2.07
N THR A 96 -0.99 1.74 -0.97
CA THR A 96 -1.41 2.18 0.37
C THR A 96 -1.41 3.70 0.50
N MET A 97 -0.39 4.35 -0.03
CA MET A 97 -0.29 5.81 -0.02
C MET A 97 -1.28 6.48 -0.99
N SER A 98 -1.41 5.96 -2.21
CA SER A 98 -2.14 6.63 -3.29
C SER A 98 -3.65 6.32 -3.27
N THR A 99 -4.04 5.13 -2.81
CA THR A 99 -5.45 4.69 -2.78
C THR A 99 -6.08 4.84 -1.39
N PHE A 100 -5.35 4.52 -0.32
CA PHE A 100 -5.91 4.53 1.03
C PHE A 100 -5.55 5.81 1.82
N ASP A 101 -4.96 6.80 1.17
CA ASP A 101 -4.42 8.06 1.75
C ASP A 101 -3.61 7.83 3.04
N LYS A 102 -2.96 6.66 3.14
CA LYS A 102 -2.08 6.33 4.26
C LYS A 102 -0.66 6.71 3.91
N ARG A 103 -0.28 7.90 4.38
CA ARG A 103 1.07 8.45 4.18
C ARG A 103 2.17 7.68 4.92
N GLU A 104 1.79 6.87 5.90
CA GLU A 104 2.69 6.12 6.77
C GLU A 104 2.69 4.65 6.35
N THR A 105 3.87 4.10 6.03
CA THR A 105 4.01 2.66 5.73
C THR A 105 4.41 1.83 6.97
N ILE A 106 4.62 2.51 8.10
CA ILE A 106 4.92 1.94 9.40
C ILE A 106 3.74 2.14 10.38
N GLY A 107 3.65 1.30 11.40
CA GLY A 107 2.57 1.39 12.39
C GLY A 107 2.70 2.63 13.29
N GLY A 108 1.58 3.12 13.83
CA GLY A 108 1.53 4.39 14.57
C GLY A 108 2.50 4.49 15.76
N ARG A 109 2.81 3.38 16.45
CA ARG A 109 3.86 3.37 17.49
C ARG A 109 5.24 3.63 16.89
N ALA A 110 5.58 2.97 15.80
CA ALA A 110 6.86 3.17 15.12
C ALA A 110 6.95 4.59 14.53
N GLN A 111 5.83 5.12 14.02
CA GLN A 111 5.74 6.52 13.59
C GLN A 111 6.05 7.48 14.75
N ALA A 112 5.44 7.29 15.92
CA ALA A 112 5.71 8.14 17.08
C ALA A 112 7.19 8.10 17.52
N VAL A 113 7.84 6.94 17.42
CA VAL A 113 9.28 6.79 17.69
C VAL A 113 10.11 7.49 16.60
N LEU A 114 9.75 7.35 15.33
CA LEU A 114 10.41 8.06 14.23
C LEU A 114 10.33 9.59 14.41
N GLU A 115 9.16 10.11 14.77
CA GLU A 115 8.95 11.55 14.97
C GLU A 115 9.77 12.10 16.15
N SER A 116 10.03 11.29 17.19
CA SER A 116 10.90 11.73 18.29
C SER A 116 12.36 11.90 17.83
N PHE A 117 12.87 10.98 16.99
CA PHE A 117 14.18 11.11 16.37
C PHE A 117 14.24 12.27 15.38
N ARG A 118 13.18 12.45 14.60
CA ARG A 118 13.06 13.59 13.67
C ARG A 118 13.11 14.93 14.42
N THR A 119 12.45 15.03 15.57
CA THR A 119 12.49 16.22 16.42
C THR A 119 13.90 16.52 16.91
N ARG A 120 14.68 15.50 17.30
CA ARG A 120 16.10 15.66 17.68
C ARG A 120 16.94 16.15 16.49
N PHE A 121 16.74 15.56 15.32
CA PHE A 121 17.40 15.98 14.10
C PHE A 121 17.08 17.43 13.72
N GLU A 122 15.82 17.85 13.82
CA GLU A 122 15.39 19.23 13.57
C GLU A 122 15.96 20.23 14.60
N GLN A 123 16.33 19.75 15.80
CA GLN A 123 17.09 20.52 16.79
C GLN A 123 18.61 20.58 16.50
N GLY A 124 19.06 19.97 15.39
CA GLY A 124 20.45 19.98 14.93
C GLY A 124 21.29 18.78 15.41
N ASP A 125 20.68 17.78 16.04
CA ASP A 125 21.38 16.55 16.41
C ASP A 125 21.68 15.72 15.16
N VAL A 126 22.95 15.69 14.75
CA VAL A 126 23.47 14.86 13.65
C VAL A 126 24.55 13.89 14.15
N SER A 127 24.50 13.55 15.44
CA SER A 127 25.48 12.70 16.10
C SER A 127 25.42 11.24 15.61
N ASP A 128 26.55 10.55 15.71
CA ASP A 128 26.60 9.09 15.51
C ASP A 128 25.69 8.37 16.54
N GLU A 129 25.54 8.93 17.74
CA GLU A 129 24.63 8.41 18.78
C GLU A 129 23.16 8.40 18.34
N LEU A 130 22.71 9.45 17.64
CA LEU A 130 21.35 9.49 17.08
C LEU A 130 21.15 8.40 16.03
N ILE A 131 22.13 8.18 15.15
CA ILE A 131 22.06 7.14 14.11
C ILE A 131 22.01 5.75 14.74
N ASP A 132 22.83 5.52 15.78
CA ASP A 132 22.84 4.25 16.52
C ASP A 132 21.52 4.00 17.25
N ASP A 133 20.93 5.03 17.88
CA ASP A 133 19.61 4.94 18.50
C ASP A 133 18.53 4.58 17.47
N ILE A 134 18.54 5.21 16.29
CA ILE A 134 17.62 4.90 15.18
C ILE A 134 17.78 3.45 14.73
N HIS A 135 19.00 2.97 14.53
CA HIS A 135 19.26 1.58 14.14
C HIS A 135 18.82 0.56 15.18
N ARG A 136 18.89 0.91 16.46
CA ARG A 136 18.50 0.05 17.59
C ARG A 136 16.98 -0.03 17.77
N GLU A 137 16.27 1.09 17.60
CA GLU A 137 14.85 1.18 17.92
C GLU A 137 13.90 0.97 16.73
N LEU A 138 14.36 1.23 15.50
CA LEU A 138 13.54 1.10 14.29
C LEU A 138 14.01 -0.04 13.38
N GLY A 139 13.05 -0.83 12.90
CA GLY A 139 13.26 -1.83 11.86
C GLY A 139 13.47 -1.20 10.48
N ASP A 140 13.82 -2.02 9.49
CA ASP A 140 14.13 -1.54 8.14
C ASP A 140 12.87 -1.07 7.41
N SER A 141 12.66 0.24 7.40
CA SER A 141 11.59 0.92 6.67
C SER A 141 12.15 1.99 5.74
N VAL A 142 11.36 2.40 4.75
CA VAL A 142 11.72 3.48 3.83
C VAL A 142 11.93 4.77 4.61
N GLU A 143 11.08 5.05 5.59
CA GLU A 143 11.12 6.24 6.43
C GLU A 143 12.40 6.31 7.27
N LYS A 144 12.82 5.19 7.88
CA LYS A 144 14.09 5.09 8.60
C LYS A 144 15.27 5.42 7.68
N ILE A 145 15.32 4.80 6.50
CA ILE A 145 16.39 5.01 5.52
C ILE A 145 16.46 6.48 5.09
N LEU A 146 15.31 7.11 4.83
CA LEU A 146 15.24 8.52 4.45
C LEU A 146 15.73 9.45 5.56
N LEU A 147 15.35 9.18 6.83
CA LEU A 147 15.81 9.97 7.96
C LEU A 147 17.33 9.86 8.16
N VAL A 148 17.88 8.65 8.17
CA VAL A 148 19.33 8.43 8.30
C VAL A 148 20.09 9.11 7.16
N LYS A 149 19.58 9.01 5.92
CA LYS A 149 20.18 9.70 4.77
C LYS A 149 20.14 11.23 4.91
N ALA A 150 19.05 11.78 5.44
CA ALA A 150 18.95 13.22 5.68
C ALA A 150 19.97 13.71 6.72
N ILE A 151 20.14 12.95 7.81
CA ILE A 151 21.14 13.23 8.86
C ILE A 151 22.56 13.24 8.27
N LEU A 152 22.91 12.20 7.51
CA LEU A 152 24.23 12.08 6.88
C LEU A 152 24.50 13.23 5.90
N ASN A 153 23.54 13.58 5.05
CA ASN A 153 23.69 14.68 4.10
C ASN A 153 23.92 16.03 4.78
N GLN A 154 23.27 16.29 5.93
CA GLN A 154 23.44 17.54 6.66
C GLN A 154 24.80 17.62 7.37
N ARG A 155 25.29 16.47 7.88
CA ARG A 155 26.64 16.36 8.43
C ARG A 155 27.71 16.69 7.40
N ASP A 156 27.61 16.10 6.21
CA ASP A 156 28.56 16.31 5.12
C ASP A 156 28.59 17.77 4.62
N GLN A 157 27.46 18.49 4.70
CA GLN A 157 27.38 19.91 4.34
C GLN A 157 28.03 20.81 5.40
N GLY A 158 27.91 20.49 6.68
CA GLY A 158 28.53 21.24 7.78
C GLY A 158 30.07 21.16 7.78
N ASP A 159 30.63 20.02 7.36
CA ASP A 159 32.09 19.85 7.26
C ASP A 159 32.70 20.59 6.07
N GLY A 160 31.91 20.89 5.02
CA GLY A 160 32.35 21.63 3.84
C GLY A 160 32.47 23.15 4.03
N GLU A 161 31.64 23.75 4.90
CA GLU A 161 31.68 25.20 5.18
C GLU A 161 32.80 25.59 6.17
N ALA A 162 33.31 24.67 6.97
CA ALA A 162 34.39 24.92 7.94
C ALA A 162 35.81 24.97 7.31
N GLN A 163 35.94 24.65 6.01
CA GLN A 163 37.22 24.61 5.28
C GLN A 163 37.38 25.71 4.20
N GLY A 164 36.45 26.67 4.13
CA GLY A 164 36.44 27.77 3.14
C GLY A 164 36.98 29.09 3.65
#